data_AF-A0A165ZW76-F1
#
_entry.id   AF-A0A165ZW76-F1
#
_cell.length_a   1.000
_cell.length_b   1.000
_cell.length_c   1.000
_cell.angle_alpha   90.00
_cell.angle_beta   90.00
_cell.angle_gamma   90.00
#
_symmetry.space_group_name_H-M   'P 1'
#
loop_
_entity.id
_entity.type
_entity.pdbx_description
1 polymer ?
#
loop_
_entity_poly.entity_id
_entity_poly.type
_entity_poly.pdbx_seq_one_letter_code
_entity_poly.pdbx_strand_id
1 'polypeptide(L)'
;MSDLLDSMLDLLRRLPPTQIEENVAALVNLVPEHADDLLGSIDQPLKSRADTATGKEYLACDYNRDGESYRSPWSNEYDPPLDDGTAPSPKLRKLEILMNEAFDMYRELYFEGGLSSVYLWDLDDGGFAGVVLLKKTVTAEASGSWDSIHVFEVSERGRQAHYKLTSTVMLQLVRRHESDGKEKGKEKEEGWKSNGSTNLSGSMTRQMEADHPIPEQAAHVPNVGRIVEEMEGKIRNLLQEVYFGKTRDIVSDLRSVEDLEHARKQQALQRELVGFIKRP
;
A
#
# COMPACT_ATOMS: atom_id res chain seq x y z
N MET A 1 -27.19 15.78 -3.22
CA MET A 1 -26.44 15.19 -4.35
C MET A 1 -25.03 15.02 -3.83
N SER A 2 -24.52 13.79 -3.78
CA SER A 2 -23.11 13.56 -3.45
C SER A 2 -22.25 14.30 -4.47
N ASP A 3 -21.09 14.79 -4.05
CA ASP A 3 -20.08 15.27 -4.98
C ASP A 3 -19.76 14.15 -5.99
N LEU A 4 -19.54 14.52 -7.25
CA LEU A 4 -19.23 13.57 -8.30
C LEU A 4 -17.91 12.87 -7.97
N LEU A 5 -16.93 13.61 -7.45
CA LEU A 5 -15.66 13.08 -6.98
C LEU A 5 -15.86 12.05 -5.87
N ASP A 6 -16.64 12.37 -4.83
CA ASP A 6 -16.99 11.42 -3.75
C ASP A 6 -17.60 10.12 -4.30
N SER A 7 -18.43 10.23 -5.33
CA SER A 7 -19.12 9.10 -5.96
C SER A 7 -18.13 8.22 -6.75
N MET A 8 -17.17 8.83 -7.45
CA MET A 8 -16.08 8.11 -8.14
C MET A 8 -15.16 7.39 -7.14
N LEU A 9 -14.79 8.07 -6.05
CA LEU A 9 -13.99 7.47 -4.96
C LEU A 9 -14.75 6.32 -4.27
N ASP A 10 -16.07 6.44 -4.08
CA ASP A 10 -16.89 5.34 -3.54
C ASP A 10 -16.98 4.15 -4.48
N LEU A 11 -17.04 4.38 -5.79
CA LEU A 11 -17.05 3.32 -6.78
C LEU A 11 -15.73 2.52 -6.75
N LEU A 12 -14.60 3.20 -6.73
CA LEU A 12 -13.28 2.55 -6.69
C LEU A 12 -13.02 1.76 -5.41
N ARG A 13 -13.64 2.16 -4.29
CA ARG A 13 -13.65 1.38 -3.05
C ARG A 13 -14.44 0.06 -3.14
N ARG A 14 -15.24 -0.14 -4.19
CA ARG A 14 -16.10 -1.32 -4.39
C ARG A 14 -15.68 -2.19 -5.57
N LEU A 15 -15.03 -1.60 -6.57
CA LEU A 15 -14.53 -2.35 -7.72
C LEU A 15 -13.34 -3.24 -7.33
N PRO A 16 -13.06 -4.31 -8.12
CA PRO A 16 -11.93 -5.18 -7.84
C PRO A 16 -10.60 -4.39 -7.81
N PRO A 17 -9.85 -4.44 -6.69
CA PRO A 17 -8.62 -3.65 -6.54
C PRO A 17 -7.51 -4.08 -7.52
N THR A 18 -7.58 -5.30 -8.06
CA THR A 18 -6.63 -5.79 -9.07
C THR A 18 -6.77 -5.10 -10.43
N GLN A 19 -7.85 -4.35 -10.66
CA GLN A 19 -8.11 -3.62 -11.91
C GLN A 19 -8.08 -2.10 -11.70
N ILE A 20 -7.43 -1.63 -10.62
CA ILE A 20 -7.47 -0.22 -10.23
C ILE A 20 -6.98 0.72 -11.36
N GLU A 21 -5.92 0.37 -12.08
CA GLU A 21 -5.41 1.17 -13.20
C GLU A 21 -6.44 1.30 -14.33
N GLU A 22 -7.10 0.19 -14.71
CA GLU A 22 -8.14 0.19 -15.74
C GLU A 22 -9.38 0.97 -15.29
N ASN A 23 -9.78 0.82 -14.03
CA ASN A 23 -10.92 1.50 -13.45
C ASN A 23 -10.69 3.02 -13.39
N VAL A 24 -9.50 3.46 -12.96
CA VAL A 24 -9.14 4.89 -12.92
C VAL A 24 -9.10 5.45 -14.34
N ALA A 25 -8.46 4.76 -15.30
CA ALA A 25 -8.43 5.20 -16.70
C ALA A 25 -9.83 5.32 -17.31
N ALA A 26 -10.73 4.38 -17.00
CA ALA A 26 -12.11 4.44 -17.46
C ALA A 26 -12.88 5.64 -16.88
N LEU A 27 -12.66 5.97 -15.60
CA LEU A 27 -13.27 7.13 -14.96
C LEU A 27 -12.72 8.46 -15.48
N VAL A 28 -11.42 8.56 -15.68
CA VAL A 28 -10.78 9.73 -16.32
C VAL A 28 -11.35 9.97 -17.71
N ASN A 29 -11.54 8.91 -18.50
CA ASN A 29 -12.16 9.04 -19.83
C ASN A 29 -13.64 9.42 -19.78
N LEU A 30 -14.36 9.04 -18.72
CA LEU A 30 -15.78 9.33 -18.55
C LEU A 30 -16.01 10.77 -18.07
N VAL A 31 -15.13 11.26 -17.19
CA VAL A 31 -15.25 12.55 -16.49
C VAL A 31 -13.89 13.27 -16.51
N PRO A 32 -13.43 13.74 -17.68
CA PRO A 32 -12.10 14.33 -17.84
C PRO A 32 -11.92 15.61 -17.04
N GLU A 33 -12.98 16.35 -16.74
CA GLU A 33 -12.94 17.57 -15.92
C GLU A 33 -12.50 17.35 -14.46
N HIS A 34 -12.55 16.11 -13.98
CA HIS A 34 -12.13 15.73 -12.63
C HIS A 34 -10.89 14.83 -12.62
N ALA A 35 -10.19 14.70 -13.76
CA ALA A 35 -9.05 13.80 -13.90
C ALA A 35 -7.93 14.11 -12.89
N ASP A 36 -7.57 15.39 -12.75
CA ASP A 36 -6.49 15.82 -11.86
C ASP A 36 -6.83 15.56 -10.39
N ASP A 37 -8.05 15.91 -9.97
CA ASP A 37 -8.54 15.64 -8.60
C ASP A 37 -8.57 14.14 -8.29
N LEU A 38 -9.01 13.33 -9.27
CA LEU A 38 -9.12 11.88 -9.13
C LEU A 38 -7.73 11.25 -9.01
N LEU A 39 -6.81 11.58 -9.93
CA LEU A 39 -5.44 11.05 -9.92
C LEU A 39 -4.68 11.49 -8.67
N GLY A 40 -4.88 12.73 -8.20
CA GLY A 40 -4.30 13.20 -6.94
C GLY A 40 -4.87 12.54 -5.67
N SER A 41 -6.04 11.92 -5.76
CA SER A 41 -6.75 11.33 -4.61
C SER A 41 -6.61 9.81 -4.51
N ILE A 42 -6.10 9.14 -5.55
CA ILE A 42 -6.07 7.67 -5.63
C ILE A 42 -4.67 7.18 -5.88
N ASP A 43 -4.18 6.41 -4.92
CA ASP A 43 -2.95 5.67 -5.08
C ASP A 43 -3.12 4.51 -6.08
N GLN A 44 -2.18 4.37 -7.00
CA GLN A 44 -2.09 3.27 -7.96
C GLN A 44 -0.86 2.37 -7.66
N PRO A 45 -0.86 1.09 -8.11
CA PRO A 45 0.27 0.20 -7.91
C PRO A 45 1.57 0.80 -8.45
N LEU A 46 2.66 0.66 -7.69
CA LEU A 46 3.92 1.29 -8.01
C LEU A 46 4.59 0.61 -9.21
N LYS A 47 5.14 1.41 -10.11
CA LYS A 47 5.85 0.93 -11.31
C LYS A 47 7.35 1.00 -11.10
N SER A 48 8.09 -0.04 -11.48
CA SER A 48 9.55 0.03 -11.54
C SER A 48 9.98 0.71 -12.84
N ARG A 49 10.96 1.61 -12.75
CA ARG A 49 11.67 2.21 -13.88
C ARG A 49 13.17 2.10 -13.64
N ALA A 50 13.96 2.15 -14.71
CA ALA A 50 15.41 2.17 -14.65
C ALA A 50 15.92 3.58 -14.96
N ASP A 51 16.80 4.10 -14.12
CA ASP A 51 17.53 5.33 -14.40
C ASP A 51 18.64 5.03 -15.40
N THR A 52 18.56 5.61 -16.59
CA THR A 52 19.53 5.40 -17.67
C THR A 52 20.91 5.97 -17.36
N ALA A 53 21.01 6.99 -16.50
CA ALA A 53 22.27 7.63 -16.15
C ALA A 53 23.03 6.85 -15.07
N THR A 54 22.32 6.28 -14.09
CA THR A 54 22.93 5.57 -12.96
C THR A 54 22.85 4.05 -13.04
N GLY A 55 21.97 3.51 -13.89
CA GLY A 55 21.67 2.07 -14.00
C GLY A 55 20.85 1.51 -12.82
N LYS A 56 20.41 2.36 -11.88
CA LYS A 56 19.63 1.94 -10.71
C LYS A 56 18.14 1.96 -11.02
N GLU A 57 17.40 1.02 -10.43
CA GLU A 57 15.93 1.02 -10.49
C GLU A 57 15.34 2.02 -9.48
N TYR A 58 14.17 2.57 -9.80
CA TYR A 58 13.39 3.44 -8.93
C TYR A 58 11.89 3.20 -9.11
N LEU A 59 11.11 3.65 -8.13
CA LEU A 59 9.65 3.52 -8.13
C LEU A 59 9.02 4.80 -8.69
N ALA A 60 8.12 4.62 -9.65
CA ALA A 60 7.39 5.66 -10.33
C ALA A 60 5.93 5.72 -9.83
N CYS A 61 5.47 6.93 -9.56
CA CYS A 61 4.13 7.29 -9.14
C CYS A 61 3.81 8.72 -9.62
N ASP A 62 2.61 9.22 -9.33
CA ASP A 62 2.23 10.57 -9.77
C ASP A 62 3.04 11.69 -9.08
N TYR A 63 3.57 11.46 -7.88
CA TYR A 63 4.37 12.46 -7.13
C TYR A 63 5.77 12.73 -7.72
N ASN A 64 6.28 11.87 -8.60
CA ASN A 64 7.53 12.11 -9.33
C ASN A 64 7.33 12.21 -10.84
N ARG A 65 6.07 12.39 -11.27
CA ARG A 65 5.68 12.49 -12.67
C ARG A 65 5.48 13.95 -13.06
N ASP A 66 5.92 14.29 -14.27
CA ASP A 66 5.61 15.56 -14.93
C ASP A 66 5.29 15.26 -16.40
N GLY A 67 4.04 15.50 -16.80
CA GLY A 67 3.51 15.01 -18.08
C GLY A 67 3.64 13.49 -18.22
N GLU A 68 4.45 13.02 -19.17
CA GLU A 68 4.72 11.60 -19.39
C GLU A 68 6.07 11.13 -18.84
N SER A 69 6.82 12.04 -18.21
CA SER A 69 8.17 11.80 -17.74
C SER A 69 8.21 11.61 -16.23
N TYR A 70 9.19 10.85 -15.76
CA TYR A 70 9.37 10.54 -14.35
C TYR A 70 10.76 10.91 -13.89
N ARG A 71 10.87 11.62 -12.76
CA ARG A 71 12.14 12.03 -12.17
C ARG A 71 12.76 10.87 -11.41
N SER A 72 14.01 10.53 -11.73
CA SER A 72 14.80 9.57 -10.97
C SER A 72 15.28 10.18 -9.65
N PRO A 73 15.20 9.45 -8.51
CA PRO A 73 15.75 9.92 -7.24
C PRO A 73 17.28 9.85 -7.22
N TRP A 74 17.91 9.17 -8.18
CA TRP A 74 19.36 8.98 -8.22
C TRP A 74 20.05 10.07 -9.05
N SER A 75 19.72 10.20 -10.33
CA SER A 75 20.25 11.23 -11.23
C SER A 75 19.62 12.60 -11.04
N ASN A 76 18.39 12.66 -10.49
CA ASN A 76 17.53 13.85 -10.51
C ASN A 76 17.07 14.27 -11.92
N GLU A 77 17.18 13.38 -12.91
CA GLU A 77 16.78 13.63 -14.29
C GLU A 77 15.42 12.99 -14.59
N TYR A 78 14.67 13.62 -15.50
CA TYR A 78 13.41 13.10 -16.02
C TYR A 78 13.65 12.15 -17.20
N ASP A 79 12.85 11.08 -17.26
CA ASP A 79 12.80 10.19 -18.42
C ASP A 79 11.35 9.97 -18.89
N PRO A 80 10.99 10.35 -20.14
CA PRO A 80 11.84 11.04 -21.14
C PRO A 80 12.37 12.42 -20.68
N PRO A 81 13.49 12.91 -21.24
CA PRO A 81 14.06 14.21 -20.83
C PRO A 81 13.06 15.36 -20.93
N LEU A 82 13.04 16.21 -19.89
CA LEU A 82 12.26 17.44 -19.83
C LEU A 82 13.15 18.60 -19.40
N ASP A 83 13.05 19.73 -20.12
CA ASP A 83 13.82 20.93 -19.83
C ASP A 83 13.23 21.73 -18.65
N ASP A 84 11.89 21.74 -18.50
CA ASP A 84 11.16 22.53 -17.50
C ASP A 84 10.46 21.63 -16.44
N GLY A 85 11.06 20.47 -16.13
CA GLY A 85 10.51 19.55 -15.13
C GLY A 85 10.62 20.10 -13.70
N THR A 86 9.60 19.83 -12.88
CA THR A 86 9.59 20.26 -11.48
C THR A 86 10.70 19.59 -10.66
N ALA A 87 11.54 20.36 -9.97
CA ALA A 87 12.64 19.84 -9.18
C ALA A 87 12.67 20.46 -7.77
N PRO A 88 13.06 19.69 -6.73
CA PRO A 88 13.22 20.23 -5.39
C PRO A 88 14.35 21.26 -5.32
N SER A 89 14.23 22.20 -4.39
CA SER A 89 15.27 23.18 -4.11
C SER A 89 16.62 22.49 -3.76
N PRO A 90 17.78 23.13 -4.01
CA PRO A 90 19.09 22.50 -3.75
C PRO A 90 19.31 22.04 -2.30
N LYS A 91 18.64 22.70 -1.34
CA LYS A 91 18.65 22.31 0.07
C LYS A 91 17.81 21.05 0.27
N LEU A 92 16.60 21.02 -0.30
CA LEU A 92 15.68 19.90 -0.18
C LEU A 92 16.20 18.65 -0.91
N ARG A 93 16.85 18.81 -2.07
CA ARG A 93 17.48 17.71 -2.80
C ARG A 93 18.57 17.00 -1.98
N LYS A 94 19.34 17.72 -1.17
CA LYS A 94 20.32 17.09 -0.25
C LYS A 94 19.64 16.22 0.80
N LEU A 95 18.50 16.68 1.31
CA LEU A 95 17.68 15.91 2.25
C LEU A 95 17.04 14.70 1.57
N GLU A 96 16.55 14.85 0.34
CA GLU A 96 15.98 13.78 -0.49
C GLU A 96 16.99 12.65 -0.70
N ILE A 97 18.26 12.97 -1.00
CA ILE A 97 19.34 11.97 -1.15
C ILE A 97 19.57 11.21 0.16
N LEU A 98 19.66 11.92 1.29
CA LEU A 98 19.84 11.30 2.61
C LEU A 98 18.64 10.41 2.99
N MET A 99 17.42 10.83 2.66
CA MET A 99 16.23 10.02 2.90
C MET A 99 16.19 8.78 2.01
N ASN A 100 16.60 8.86 0.75
CA ASN A 100 16.71 7.67 -0.11
C ASN A 100 17.71 6.66 0.47
N GLU A 101 18.87 7.10 0.96
CA GLU A 101 19.84 6.20 1.62
C GLU A 101 19.25 5.57 2.89
N ALA A 102 18.57 6.36 3.72
CA ALA A 102 17.96 5.87 4.96
C ALA A 102 16.84 4.85 4.71
N PHE A 103 15.97 5.12 3.74
CA PHE A 103 14.86 4.23 3.41
C PHE A 103 15.28 3.01 2.61
N ASP A 104 16.40 3.05 1.89
CA ASP A 104 16.98 1.84 1.30
C ASP A 104 17.51 0.88 2.38
N MET A 105 18.11 1.41 3.46
CA MET A 105 18.46 0.61 4.64
C MET A 105 17.21 0.06 5.35
N TYR A 106 16.17 0.89 5.53
CA TYR A 106 14.90 0.44 6.09
C TYR A 106 14.29 -0.71 5.28
N ARG A 107 14.24 -0.56 3.96
CA ARG A 107 13.79 -1.59 3.01
C ARG A 107 14.57 -2.88 3.20
N GLU A 108 15.90 -2.81 3.28
CA GLU A 108 16.71 -4.00 3.45
C GLU A 108 16.42 -4.73 4.76
N LEU A 109 16.29 -3.99 5.87
CA LEU A 109 16.03 -4.55 7.21
C LEU A 109 14.64 -5.20 7.33
N TYR A 110 13.62 -4.64 6.68
CA TYR A 110 12.23 -5.08 6.83
C TYR A 110 11.73 -5.98 5.70
N PHE A 111 12.25 -5.81 4.48
CA PHE A 111 11.77 -6.50 3.28
C PHE A 111 12.80 -7.45 2.66
N GLU A 112 14.07 -7.41 3.07
CA GLU A 112 15.15 -8.27 2.55
C GLU A 112 15.16 -8.30 1.01
N GLY A 113 15.12 -7.12 0.39
CA GLY A 113 15.03 -6.93 -1.07
C GLY A 113 13.90 -5.97 -1.47
N GLY A 114 13.47 -6.03 -2.73
CA GLY A 114 12.50 -5.08 -3.29
C GLY A 114 13.16 -3.75 -3.69
N LEU A 115 12.32 -2.73 -3.92
CA LEU A 115 12.75 -1.39 -4.32
C LEU A 115 12.24 -0.34 -3.32
N SER A 116 12.98 0.75 -3.19
CA SER A 116 12.57 1.93 -2.44
C SER A 116 12.87 3.20 -3.24
N SER A 117 12.07 4.25 -3.06
CA SER A 117 12.36 5.57 -3.61
C SER A 117 11.71 6.65 -2.74
N VAL A 118 12.40 7.78 -2.59
CA VAL A 118 11.89 8.94 -1.87
C VAL A 118 11.95 10.17 -2.77
N TYR A 119 10.84 10.91 -2.83
CA TYR A 119 10.75 12.17 -3.54
C TYR A 119 10.25 13.27 -2.61
N LEU A 120 10.88 14.42 -2.65
CA LEU A 120 10.50 15.62 -1.89
C LEU A 120 10.17 16.76 -2.85
N TRP A 121 9.27 17.64 -2.42
CA TRP A 121 8.96 18.88 -3.12
C TRP A 121 8.70 20.02 -2.11
N ASP A 122 9.04 21.24 -2.52
CA ASP A 122 8.83 22.44 -1.70
C ASP A 122 7.33 22.82 -1.68
N LEU A 123 6.87 23.39 -0.57
CA LEU A 123 5.50 23.92 -0.43
C LEU A 123 5.53 25.46 -0.40
N ASP A 124 4.45 26.09 -0.88
CA ASP A 124 4.33 27.56 -0.96
C ASP A 124 4.34 28.24 0.42
N ASP A 125 3.95 27.53 1.48
CA ASP A 125 3.88 28.04 2.85
C ASP A 125 5.22 28.00 3.60
N GLY A 126 6.30 27.60 2.91
CA GLY A 126 7.65 27.48 3.46
C GLY A 126 7.96 26.14 4.13
N GLY A 127 7.02 25.18 4.10
CA GLY A 127 7.25 23.78 4.43
C GLY A 127 7.80 22.97 3.24
N PHE A 128 7.79 21.66 3.41
CA PHE A 128 8.02 20.72 2.31
C PHE A 128 7.15 19.49 2.48
N ALA A 129 6.93 18.76 1.40
CA ALA A 129 6.27 17.48 1.44
C ALA A 129 7.13 16.43 0.73
N GLY A 130 6.75 15.18 0.91
CA GLY A 130 7.44 14.08 0.29
C GLY A 130 6.63 12.81 0.26
N VAL A 131 7.13 11.85 -0.53
CA VAL A 131 6.60 10.50 -0.57
C VAL A 131 7.73 9.50 -0.37
N VAL A 132 7.49 8.51 0.50
CA VAL A 132 8.34 7.31 0.62
C VAL A 132 7.60 6.15 -0.02
N LEU A 133 8.28 5.48 -0.95
CA LEU A 133 7.75 4.36 -1.72
C LEU A 133 8.54 3.10 -1.40
N LEU A 134 7.83 1.99 -1.14
CA LEU A 134 8.43 0.68 -0.96
C LEU A 134 7.65 -0.33 -1.80
N LYS A 135 8.35 -1.15 -2.57
CA LYS A 135 7.73 -2.21 -3.37
C LYS A 135 8.48 -3.52 -3.18
N LYS A 136 7.77 -4.58 -2.79
CA LYS A 136 8.27 -5.94 -2.75
C LYS A 136 7.36 -6.85 -3.55
N THR A 137 7.93 -7.56 -4.50
CA THR A 137 7.24 -8.60 -5.27
C THR A 137 7.88 -9.95 -4.98
N VAL A 138 7.03 -10.97 -4.82
CA VAL A 138 7.43 -12.36 -4.68
C VAL A 138 6.79 -13.14 -5.81
N THR A 139 7.61 -13.73 -6.67
CA THR A 139 7.18 -14.56 -7.80
C THR A 139 7.51 -16.02 -7.50
N ALA A 140 6.60 -16.70 -6.79
CA ALA A 140 6.66 -18.12 -6.47
C ALA A 140 5.29 -18.78 -6.74
N GLU A 141 5.09 -20.04 -6.35
CA GLU A 141 3.79 -20.75 -6.44
C GLU A 141 2.65 -19.98 -5.72
N ALA A 142 2.99 -19.34 -4.60
CA ALA A 142 2.24 -18.22 -4.05
C ALA A 142 2.93 -16.92 -4.46
N SER A 143 2.35 -16.21 -5.42
CA SER A 143 2.84 -14.89 -5.83
C SER A 143 2.19 -13.80 -4.99
N GLY A 144 2.93 -12.75 -4.68
CA GLY A 144 2.37 -11.59 -4.00
C GLY A 144 3.12 -10.32 -4.30
N SER A 145 2.43 -9.19 -4.13
CA SER A 145 3.03 -7.86 -4.16
C SER A 145 2.61 -7.06 -2.93
N TRP A 146 3.56 -6.28 -2.45
CA TRP A 146 3.39 -5.29 -1.40
C TRP A 146 3.86 -3.95 -1.94
N ASP A 147 3.00 -2.95 -1.86
CA ASP A 147 3.27 -1.58 -2.28
C ASP A 147 2.93 -0.65 -1.11
N SER A 148 3.92 0.04 -0.55
CA SER A 148 3.72 1.09 0.46
C SER A 148 3.94 2.47 -0.14
N ILE A 149 3.02 3.38 0.16
CA ILE A 149 3.03 4.78 -0.28
C ILE A 149 2.80 5.65 0.96
N HIS A 150 3.80 6.41 1.34
CA HIS A 150 3.80 7.24 2.54
C HIS A 150 3.97 8.70 2.15
N VAL A 151 2.85 9.40 1.96
CA VAL A 151 2.84 10.82 1.63
C VAL A 151 2.85 11.61 2.92
N PHE A 152 3.80 12.52 3.08
CA PHE A 152 3.93 13.33 4.27
C PHE A 152 4.11 14.81 3.96
N GLU A 153 3.51 15.65 4.79
CA GLU A 153 3.67 17.11 4.79
C GLU A 153 4.41 17.52 6.06
N VAL A 154 5.32 18.49 5.93
CA VAL A 154 6.14 19.01 7.02
C VAL A 154 6.01 20.52 7.09
N SER A 155 5.48 21.02 8.20
CA SER A 155 5.43 22.44 8.51
C SER A 155 6.45 22.78 9.59
N GLU A 156 7.50 23.54 9.23
CA GLU A 156 8.55 23.96 10.15
C GLU A 156 8.11 25.18 10.99
N ARG A 157 8.30 25.12 12.31
CA ARG A 157 8.06 26.22 13.26
C ARG A 157 9.26 26.36 14.21
N GLY A 158 10.27 27.12 13.77
CA GLY A 158 11.49 27.34 14.56
C GLY A 158 12.33 26.06 14.68
N ARG A 159 12.41 25.48 15.88
CA ARG A 159 13.14 24.21 16.14
C ARG A 159 12.19 23.02 16.33
N GLN A 160 10.96 23.14 15.88
CA GLN A 160 9.96 22.07 15.85
C GLN A 160 9.37 21.97 14.45
N ALA A 161 8.91 20.79 14.10
CA ALA A 161 8.17 20.55 12.87
C ALA A 161 6.91 19.73 13.19
N HIS A 162 5.83 20.11 12.53
CA HIS A 162 4.59 19.36 12.51
C HIS A 162 4.61 18.46 11.27
N TYR A 163 4.36 17.17 11.48
CA TYR A 163 4.36 16.15 10.44
C TYR A 163 2.95 15.61 10.29
N LYS A 164 2.45 15.57 9.05
CA LYS A 164 1.19 14.91 8.71
C LYS A 164 1.48 13.82 7.69
N LEU A 165 1.27 12.57 8.09
CA LEU A 165 1.51 11.38 7.27
C LEU A 165 0.18 10.76 6.83
N THR A 166 0.04 10.53 5.53
CA THR A 166 -0.98 9.65 4.93
C THR A 166 -0.27 8.44 4.32
N SER A 167 -0.58 7.26 4.82
CA SER A 167 0.04 6.00 4.40
C SER A 167 -0.99 5.09 3.77
N THR A 168 -0.72 4.62 2.56
CA THR A 168 -1.47 3.58 1.87
C THR A 168 -0.58 2.36 1.67
N VAL A 169 -1.10 1.18 2.02
CA VAL A 169 -0.47 -0.09 1.68
C VAL A 169 -1.42 -0.88 0.79
N MET A 170 -0.93 -1.34 -0.35
CA MET A 170 -1.62 -2.28 -1.23
C MET A 170 -0.99 -3.65 -1.10
N LEU A 171 -1.83 -4.66 -0.90
CA LEU A 171 -1.41 -6.05 -0.77
C LEU A 171 -2.20 -6.90 -1.76
N GLN A 172 -1.48 -7.62 -2.60
CA GLN A 172 -2.03 -8.66 -3.47
C GLN A 172 -1.36 -9.99 -3.16
N LEU A 173 -2.16 -11.01 -2.93
CA LEU A 173 -1.73 -12.38 -2.68
C LEU A 173 -2.50 -13.31 -3.60
N VAL A 174 -1.79 -14.06 -4.44
CA VAL A 174 -2.36 -15.01 -5.37
C VAL A 174 -1.72 -16.37 -5.13
N ARG A 175 -2.54 -17.35 -4.74
CA ARG A 175 -2.12 -18.75 -4.62
C ARG A 175 -2.76 -19.54 -5.73
N ARG A 176 -1.96 -20.20 -6.55
CA ARG A 176 -2.44 -21.21 -7.51
C ARG A 176 -2.24 -22.58 -6.89
N HIS A 177 -3.30 -23.38 -6.82
CA HIS A 177 -3.17 -24.77 -6.46
C HIS A 177 -2.99 -25.56 -7.75
N GLU A 178 -1.77 -25.97 -8.06
CA GLU A 178 -1.57 -26.98 -9.09
C GLU A 178 -2.02 -28.33 -8.52
N SER A 179 -2.86 -29.04 -9.26
CA SER A 179 -3.08 -30.45 -8.99
C SER A 179 -1.78 -31.17 -9.33
N ASP A 180 -1.12 -31.80 -8.35
CA ASP A 180 -0.03 -32.74 -8.61
C ASP A 180 -0.52 -33.83 -9.56
N GLY A 181 -0.27 -33.64 -10.86
CA GLY A 181 -0.56 -34.58 -11.94
C GLY A 181 0.41 -35.77 -11.94
N LYS A 182 0.82 -36.27 -10.76
CA LYS A 182 1.74 -37.39 -10.60
C LYS A 182 1.36 -38.34 -9.46
N GLU A 183 0.08 -38.69 -9.30
CA GLU A 183 -0.26 -40.01 -8.77
C GLU A 183 -0.90 -40.86 -9.87
N LYS A 184 -0.03 -41.47 -10.68
CA LYS A 184 -0.42 -42.65 -11.46
C LYS A 184 -0.61 -43.81 -10.48
N GLY A 185 -1.87 -44.06 -10.14
CA GLY A 185 -2.31 -45.34 -9.58
C GLY A 185 -2.62 -45.28 -8.10
N LYS A 186 -3.81 -44.79 -7.76
CA LYS A 186 -4.69 -45.38 -6.75
C LYS A 186 -6.11 -44.91 -7.02
N GLU A 187 -7.04 -45.80 -6.73
CA GLU A 187 -8.43 -45.77 -7.18
C GLU A 187 -9.17 -44.51 -6.71
N LYS A 188 -10.07 -44.04 -7.58
CA LYS A 188 -10.92 -42.87 -7.38
C LYS A 188 -11.82 -43.06 -6.16
N GLU A 189 -11.45 -42.50 -5.01
CA GLU A 189 -12.44 -41.85 -4.16
C GLU A 189 -12.84 -40.52 -4.83
N GLU A 190 -14.12 -40.15 -4.78
CA GLU A 190 -14.63 -38.87 -5.31
C GLU A 190 -14.15 -37.67 -4.46
N GLY A 191 -12.84 -37.51 -4.34
CA GLY A 191 -12.17 -36.38 -3.72
C GLY A 191 -12.21 -35.18 -4.65
N TRP A 192 -12.75 -34.09 -4.15
CA TRP A 192 -12.77 -32.77 -4.79
C TRP A 192 -11.43 -32.44 -5.45
N LYS A 193 -11.40 -32.32 -6.79
CA LYS A 193 -10.21 -31.84 -7.51
C LYS A 193 -9.95 -30.40 -7.07
N SER A 194 -8.92 -30.19 -6.26
CA SER A 194 -8.45 -28.86 -5.85
C SER A 194 -7.74 -28.16 -7.01
N ASN A 195 -8.52 -27.77 -8.03
CA ASN A 195 -8.07 -26.91 -9.11
C ASN A 195 -8.66 -25.52 -8.87
N GLY A 196 -8.09 -24.80 -7.91
CA GLY A 196 -8.56 -23.49 -7.49
C GLY A 196 -7.41 -22.51 -7.39
N SER A 197 -7.64 -21.28 -7.85
CA SER A 197 -6.80 -20.14 -7.51
C SER A 197 -7.51 -19.29 -6.47
N THR A 198 -6.77 -18.84 -5.46
CA THR A 198 -7.26 -17.88 -4.48
C THR A 198 -6.53 -16.56 -4.71
N ASN A 199 -7.29 -15.49 -4.88
CA ASN A 199 -6.76 -14.14 -4.96
C ASN A 199 -7.32 -13.32 -3.81
N LEU A 200 -6.43 -12.77 -3.01
CA LEU A 200 -6.75 -11.89 -1.91
C LEU A 200 -5.99 -10.58 -2.11
N SER A 201 -6.74 -9.54 -2.47
CA SER A 201 -6.19 -8.24 -2.87
C SER A 201 -6.97 -7.10 -2.24
N GLY A 202 -6.31 -5.96 -2.06
CA GLY A 202 -6.92 -4.74 -1.52
C GLY A 202 -5.87 -3.76 -1.01
N SER A 203 -6.35 -2.66 -0.44
CA SER A 203 -5.51 -1.59 0.09
C SER A 203 -6.03 -1.09 1.43
N MET A 204 -5.15 -0.47 2.20
CA MET A 204 -5.51 0.18 3.47
C MET A 204 -4.81 1.52 3.59
N THR A 205 -5.58 2.57 3.84
CA THR A 205 -5.08 3.94 4.04
C THR A 205 -5.30 4.39 5.48
N ARG A 206 -4.28 5.01 6.08
CA ARG A 206 -4.30 5.57 7.44
C ARG A 206 -3.57 6.91 7.50
N GLN A 207 -3.99 7.76 8.43
CA GLN A 207 -3.38 9.05 8.68
C GLN A 207 -2.85 9.15 10.10
N MET A 208 -1.78 9.91 10.29
CA MET A 208 -1.19 10.22 11.59
C MET A 208 -0.52 11.58 11.54
N GLU A 209 -0.65 12.33 12.63
CA GLU A 209 0.03 13.60 12.83
C GLU A 209 0.94 13.52 14.06
N ALA A 210 2.08 14.19 14.01
CA ALA A 210 3.04 14.23 15.11
C ALA A 210 3.87 15.52 15.10
N ASP A 211 4.22 16.03 16.27
CA ASP A 211 5.16 17.13 16.43
C ASP A 211 6.50 16.61 16.96
N HIS A 212 7.59 16.93 16.26
CA HIS A 212 8.94 16.54 16.69
C HIS A 212 9.93 17.70 16.64
N PRO A 213 10.95 17.71 17.52
CA PRO A 213 12.02 18.70 17.48
C PRO A 213 12.92 18.48 16.26
N ILE A 214 13.37 19.60 15.67
CA ILE A 214 14.30 19.66 14.54
C ILE A 214 15.50 20.55 14.90
N PRO A 215 16.50 20.01 15.63
CA PRO A 215 17.71 20.77 15.96
C PRO A 215 18.51 21.16 14.72
N GLU A 216 18.45 20.34 13.68
CA GLU A 216 19.07 20.52 12.37
C GLU A 216 18.21 19.84 11.29
N GLN A 217 18.48 20.15 10.02
CA GLN A 217 17.69 19.64 8.88
C GLN A 217 17.81 18.11 8.71
N ALA A 218 18.94 17.51 9.08
CA ALA A 218 19.09 16.06 9.06
C ALA A 218 18.12 15.35 10.03
N ALA A 219 17.59 16.04 11.04
CA ALA A 219 16.63 15.47 11.99
C ALA A 219 15.28 15.09 11.37
N HIS A 220 14.94 15.61 10.18
CA HIS A 220 13.76 15.17 9.46
C HIS A 220 13.83 13.69 9.07
N VAL A 221 15.01 13.16 8.76
CA VAL A 221 15.20 11.76 8.35
C VAL A 221 14.75 10.77 9.45
N PRO A 222 15.28 10.81 10.69
CA PRO A 222 14.83 9.91 11.75
C PRO A 222 13.40 10.22 12.24
N ASN A 223 12.94 11.47 12.16
CA ASN A 223 11.56 11.80 12.54
C ASN A 223 10.56 11.15 11.56
N VAL A 224 10.73 11.34 10.26
CA VAL A 224 9.89 10.71 9.23
C VAL A 224 10.03 9.18 9.29
N GLY A 225 11.24 8.66 9.44
CA GLY A 225 11.49 7.22 9.57
C GLY A 225 10.68 6.56 10.69
N ARG A 226 10.65 7.16 11.88
CA ARG A 226 9.86 6.63 13.02
C ARG A 226 8.35 6.64 12.76
N ILE A 227 7.83 7.74 12.20
CA ILE A 227 6.39 7.86 11.92
C ILE A 227 5.98 6.83 10.86
N VAL A 228 6.80 6.64 9.81
CA VAL A 228 6.59 5.62 8.77
C VAL A 228 6.63 4.21 9.36
N GLU A 229 7.67 3.87 10.13
CA GLU A 229 7.84 2.56 10.78
C GLU A 229 6.65 2.22 11.69
N GLU A 230 6.22 3.17 12.54
CA GLU A 230 5.06 2.99 13.41
C GLU A 230 3.78 2.76 12.59
N MET A 231 3.59 3.53 11.51
CA MET A 231 2.40 3.42 10.67
C MET A 231 2.36 2.11 9.90
N GLU A 232 3.47 1.69 9.27
CA GLU A 232 3.56 0.39 8.60
C GLU A 232 3.30 -0.76 9.57
N GLY A 233 3.85 -0.70 10.79
CA GLY A 233 3.60 -1.68 11.83
C GLY A 233 2.10 -1.82 12.16
N LYS A 234 1.39 -0.70 12.28
CA LYS A 234 -0.07 -0.68 12.50
C LYS A 234 -0.85 -1.24 11.31
N ILE A 235 -0.51 -0.81 10.09
CA ILE A 235 -1.20 -1.27 8.87
C ILE A 235 -0.98 -2.76 8.65
N ARG A 236 0.25 -3.27 8.84
CA ARG A 236 0.57 -4.71 8.73
C ARG A 236 -0.29 -5.56 9.65
N ASN A 237 -0.43 -5.15 10.91
CA ASN A 237 -1.27 -5.87 11.89
C ASN A 237 -2.75 -5.87 11.48
N LEU A 238 -3.27 -4.73 11.00
CA LEU A 238 -4.64 -4.62 10.52
C LEU A 238 -4.89 -5.47 9.26
N LEU A 239 -3.96 -5.46 8.31
CA LEU A 239 -4.02 -6.32 7.12
C LEU A 239 -4.08 -7.79 7.55
N GLN A 240 -3.24 -8.23 8.49
CA GLN A 240 -3.26 -9.60 8.98
C GLN A 240 -4.63 -10.02 9.55
N GLU A 241 -5.25 -9.17 10.38
CA GLU A 241 -6.55 -9.44 10.99
C GLU A 241 -7.68 -9.50 9.94
N VAL A 242 -7.70 -8.56 9.00
CA VAL A 242 -8.75 -8.49 7.98
C VAL A 242 -8.58 -9.58 6.93
N TYR A 243 -7.37 -9.74 6.38
CA TYR A 243 -7.09 -10.63 5.25
C TYR A 243 -7.13 -12.10 5.62
N PHE A 244 -6.71 -12.48 6.83
CA PHE A 244 -6.65 -13.90 7.23
C PHE A 244 -7.64 -14.27 8.33
N GLY A 245 -8.18 -13.29 9.05
CA GLY A 245 -9.27 -13.49 10.00
C GLY A 245 -10.63 -13.35 9.32
N LYS A 246 -11.03 -12.12 9.00
CA LYS A 246 -12.40 -11.81 8.57
C LYS A 246 -12.81 -12.51 7.28
N THR A 247 -11.95 -12.55 6.27
CA THR A 247 -12.28 -13.20 4.98
C THR A 247 -12.49 -14.71 5.16
N ARG A 248 -11.65 -15.36 5.99
CA ARG A 248 -11.77 -16.78 6.31
C ARG A 248 -13.07 -17.04 7.04
N ASP A 249 -13.39 -16.25 8.06
CA ASP A 249 -14.61 -16.41 8.84
C ASP A 249 -15.87 -16.25 7.95
N ILE A 250 -15.89 -15.26 7.04
CA ILE A 250 -16.98 -15.10 6.05
C ILE A 250 -17.10 -16.32 5.14
N VAL A 251 -15.98 -16.85 4.61
CA VAL A 251 -16.01 -18.05 3.75
C VAL A 251 -16.50 -19.28 4.52
N SER A 252 -16.08 -19.44 5.77
CA SER A 252 -16.52 -20.51 6.66
C SER A 252 -18.00 -20.43 7.00
N ASP A 253 -18.54 -19.22 7.18
CA ASP A 253 -19.98 -18.99 7.43
C ASP A 253 -20.85 -19.31 6.21
N LEU A 254 -20.36 -19.03 5.00
CA LEU A 254 -21.08 -19.34 3.76
C LEU A 254 -21.17 -20.84 3.49
N ARG A 255 -20.16 -21.61 3.90
CA ARG A 255 -20.13 -23.07 3.73
C ARG A 255 -19.41 -23.74 4.90
N SER A 256 -20.19 -24.10 5.92
CA SER A 256 -19.71 -24.93 7.03
C SER A 256 -19.49 -26.37 6.58
N VAL A 257 -18.36 -26.95 7.00
CA VAL A 257 -18.10 -28.40 6.89
C VAL A 257 -18.82 -29.15 8.02
N GLU A 258 -19.01 -28.48 9.16
CA GLU A 258 -19.75 -29.02 10.29
C GLU A 258 -21.26 -28.95 10.05
N ASP A 259 -21.98 -29.95 10.57
CA ASP A 259 -23.43 -29.96 10.52
C ASP A 259 -24.01 -28.75 11.27
N LEU A 260 -24.89 -28.04 10.57
CA LEU A 260 -25.54 -26.83 11.04
C LEU A 260 -26.35 -27.09 12.31
N GLU A 261 -26.85 -28.32 12.49
CA GLU A 261 -27.53 -28.74 13.72
C GLU A 261 -26.58 -28.86 14.91
N HIS A 262 -25.36 -29.36 14.69
CA HIS A 262 -24.33 -29.47 15.72
C HIS A 262 -23.84 -28.09 16.17
N ALA A 263 -23.57 -27.19 15.23
CA ALA A 263 -23.19 -25.80 15.52
C ALA A 263 -24.27 -25.05 16.32
N ARG A 264 -25.55 -25.24 15.97
CA ARG A 264 -26.69 -24.68 16.72
C ARG A 264 -26.77 -25.23 18.15
N LYS A 265 -26.57 -26.53 18.34
CA LYS A 265 -26.53 -27.15 19.68
C LYS A 265 -25.38 -26.60 20.52
N GLN A 266 -24.21 -26.40 19.93
CA GLN A 266 -23.05 -25.84 20.63
C GLN A 266 -23.26 -24.37 21.03
N GLN A 267 -23.84 -23.53 20.16
CA GLN A 267 -24.23 -22.17 20.52
C GLN A 267 -25.30 -22.12 21.63
N ALA A 268 -26.28 -23.02 21.59
CA ALA A 268 -27.30 -23.12 22.63
C ALA A 268 -26.66 -23.49 23.98
N LEU A 269 -25.77 -24.48 23.99
CA LEU A 269 -25.01 -24.90 25.17
C LEU A 269 -24.14 -23.75 25.72
N GLN A 270 -23.47 -23.01 24.84
CA GLN A 270 -22.63 -21.87 25.22
C GLN A 270 -23.47 -20.73 25.83
N ARG A 271 -24.65 -20.44 25.28
CA ARG A 271 -25.60 -19.47 25.86
C ARG A 271 -26.11 -19.94 27.22
N GLU A 272 -26.38 -21.23 27.38
CA GLU A 272 -26.82 -21.82 28.64
C GLU A 272 -25.73 -21.68 29.71
N LEU A 273 -24.49 -22.05 29.38
CA LEU A 273 -23.31 -21.91 30.26
C LEU A 273 -23.04 -20.45 30.67
N VAL A 274 -23.13 -19.50 29.73
CA VAL A 274 -23.02 -18.07 30.04
C VAL A 274 -24.17 -17.59 30.92
N GLY A 275 -25.37 -18.14 30.73
CA GLY A 275 -26.52 -17.92 31.62
C GLY A 275 -26.31 -18.46 33.03
N PHE A 276 -25.62 -19.59 33.19
CA PHE A 276 -25.24 -20.15 34.48
C PHE A 276 -24.16 -19.33 35.19
N ILE A 277 -23.18 -18.79 34.45
CA ILE A 277 -22.10 -17.94 35.00
C ILE A 277 -22.63 -16.55 35.44
N LYS A 278 -23.73 -16.07 34.84
CA LYS A 278 -24.36 -14.78 35.19
C LYS A 278 -25.42 -14.88 36.29
N ARG A 279 -25.70 -16.06 36.85
CA ARG A 279 -26.53 -16.19 38.06
C ARG A 279 -25.61 -16.04 39.29
N PRO A 280 -25.86 -15.06 40.17
CA PRO A 280 -25.06 -14.86 41.39
C PRO A 280 -25.19 -16.03 42.37
#